data_AF-A0A933K0U6-F1
#
_entry.id   AF-A0A933K0U6-F1
#
_cell.length_a   1.000
_cell.length_b   1.000
_cell.length_c   1.000
_cell.angle_alpha   90.00
_cell.angle_beta   90.00
_cell.angle_gamma   90.00
#
_symmetry.space_group_name_H-M   'P 1'
#
loop_
_entity.id
_entity.type
_entity.pdbx_description
1 polymer ?
#
loop_
_entity_poly.entity_id
_entity_poly.type
_entity_poly.pdbx_seq_one_letter_code
_entity_poly.pdbx_strand_id
1 'polypeptide(L)'
;MLHDLVGWLRAPEQTRLRRDFTVWFARTFLPGRAPGQTFPEFNDLQEVDAMLSETVIEWTKKWEEDGRAKGRAEGRAEERRLLAQRLLARQMSVAEVAELTGLPMDEVEALRRG
;
A
#
# COMPACT_ATOMS: atom_id res chain seq x y z
N MET A 1 -7.38 -28.94 1.86
CA MET A 1 -6.42 -28.11 2.65
C MET A 1 -7.11 -26.91 3.29
N LEU A 2 -7.54 -25.87 2.56
CA LEU A 2 -8.21 -24.71 3.18
C LEU A 2 -9.66 -25.02 3.60
N HIS A 3 -10.42 -25.73 2.75
CA HIS A 3 -11.78 -26.15 3.03
C HIS A 3 -11.87 -27.06 4.28
N ASP A 4 -10.90 -27.96 4.45
CA ASP A 4 -10.86 -28.89 5.59
C ASP A 4 -10.54 -28.18 6.91
N LEU A 5 -9.68 -27.15 6.86
CA LEU A 5 -9.37 -26.30 8.00
C LEU A 5 -10.59 -25.47 8.43
N VAL A 6 -11.31 -24.88 7.47
CA VAL A 6 -12.54 -24.13 7.73
C VAL A 6 -13.64 -25.06 8.28
N GLY A 7 -13.77 -26.27 7.73
CA GLY A 7 -14.70 -27.28 8.24
C GLY A 7 -14.38 -27.71 9.67
N TRP A 8 -13.10 -27.93 9.99
CA TRP A 8 -12.65 -28.30 11.32
C TRP A 8 -12.82 -27.18 12.36
N LEU A 9 -12.57 -25.92 11.99
CA LEU A 9 -12.78 -24.75 12.87
C LEU A 9 -14.26 -24.51 13.25
N ARG A 10 -15.20 -25.06 12.46
CA ARG A 10 -16.65 -24.99 12.74
C ARG A 10 -17.11 -25.99 13.80
N ALA A 11 -16.29 -26.98 14.14
CA ALA A 11 -16.64 -27.95 15.17
C ALA A 11 -16.82 -27.26 16.55
N PRO A 12 -17.85 -27.63 17.34
CA PRO A 12 -18.14 -26.99 18.62
C PRO A 12 -16.98 -27.11 19.63
N GLU A 13 -16.17 -28.15 19.51
CA GLU A 13 -14.97 -28.40 20.32
C GLU A 13 -13.90 -27.32 20.12
N GLN A 14 -13.88 -26.65 18.96
CA GLN A 14 -12.91 -25.61 18.62
C GLN A 14 -13.35 -24.20 19.00
N THR A 15 -14.35 -24.05 19.87
CA THR A 15 -14.92 -22.74 20.23
C THR A 15 -13.88 -21.75 20.76
N ARG A 16 -12.93 -22.21 21.59
CA ARG A 16 -11.85 -21.36 22.09
C ARG A 16 -10.89 -20.92 20.98
N LEU A 17 -10.43 -21.86 20.16
CA LEU A 17 -9.52 -21.56 19.04
C LEU A 17 -10.16 -20.63 18.02
N ARG A 18 -11.44 -20.84 17.70
CA ARG A 18 -12.21 -19.97 16.80
C ARG A 18 -12.28 -18.54 17.33
N ARG A 19 -12.54 -18.34 18.63
CA ARG A 19 -12.53 -17.01 19.27
C ARG A 19 -11.14 -16.38 19.26
N ASP A 20 -10.13 -17.12 19.69
CA ASP A 20 -8.75 -16.62 19.74
C ASP A 20 -8.27 -16.21 18.33
N PHE A 21 -8.61 -16.99 17.30
CA PHE A 21 -8.33 -16.67 15.91
C PHE A 21 -9.08 -15.41 15.44
N THR A 22 -10.38 -15.29 15.74
CA THR A 22 -11.17 -14.09 15.40
C THR A 22 -10.56 -12.83 16.02
N VAL A 23 -10.18 -12.88 17.30
CA VAL A 23 -9.55 -11.74 17.99
C VAL A 23 -8.19 -11.39 17.38
N TRP A 24 -7.33 -12.40 17.14
CA TRP A 24 -6.03 -12.18 16.50
C TRP A 24 -6.20 -11.58 15.08
N PHE A 25 -7.12 -12.13 14.31
CA PHE A 25 -7.39 -11.70 12.94
C PHE A 25 -7.86 -10.24 12.90
N ALA A 26 -8.81 -9.88 13.76
CA ALA A 26 -9.35 -8.53 13.85
C ALA A 26 -8.33 -7.50 14.35
N ARG A 27 -7.51 -7.85 15.35
CA ARG A 27 -6.61 -6.90 16.01
C ARG A 27 -5.22 -6.82 15.39
N THR A 28 -4.78 -7.87 14.70
CA THR A 28 -3.40 -7.96 14.17
C THR A 28 -3.36 -8.04 12.66
N PHE A 29 -4.19 -8.88 12.04
CA PHE A 29 -4.12 -9.11 10.59
C PHE A 29 -4.84 -8.02 9.79
N LEU A 30 -6.09 -7.71 10.13
CA LEU A 30 -6.91 -6.72 9.42
C LEU A 30 -6.30 -5.31 9.37
N PRO A 31 -5.71 -4.76 10.45
CA PRO A 31 -5.07 -3.44 10.38
C PRO A 31 -3.90 -3.38 9.39
N GLY A 32 -3.20 -4.49 9.16
CA GLY A 32 -2.16 -4.59 8.13
C GLY A 32 -2.70 -4.69 6.71
N ARG A 33 -3.96 -5.10 6.54
CA ARG A 33 -4.65 -5.26 5.25
C ARG A 33 -5.50 -4.05 4.87
N ALA A 34 -5.98 -3.27 5.83
CA ALA A 34 -6.61 -1.99 5.55
C ALA A 34 -6.14 -0.95 6.58
N PRO A 35 -4.97 -0.33 6.33
CA PRO A 35 -4.46 0.70 7.22
C PRO A 35 -5.45 1.87 7.34
N GLY A 36 -5.75 2.27 8.58
CA GLY A 36 -6.67 3.37 8.87
C GLY A 36 -8.16 3.03 8.82
N GLN A 37 -8.55 1.76 8.61
CA GLN A 37 -9.93 1.32 8.86
C GLN A 37 -10.13 0.89 10.31
N THR A 38 -11.31 1.21 10.84
CA THR A 38 -11.81 0.70 12.12
C THR A 38 -12.69 -0.52 11.87
N PHE A 39 -12.42 -1.60 12.59
CA PHE A 39 -13.18 -2.84 12.48
C PHE A 39 -14.07 -3.03 13.70
N PRO A 40 -15.30 -3.54 13.54
CA PRO A 40 -16.13 -3.91 14.68
C PRO A 40 -15.49 -5.06 15.47
N GLU A 41 -15.86 -5.20 16.76
CA GLU A 41 -15.54 -6.43 17.48
C GLU A 41 -16.40 -7.57 16.94
N PHE A 42 -15.76 -8.65 16.51
CA PHE A 42 -16.43 -9.85 15.99
C PHE A 42 -16.59 -10.89 17.09
N ASN A 43 -17.76 -11.50 17.17
CA ASN A 43 -18.07 -12.53 18.17
C ASN A 43 -17.78 -13.94 17.67
N ASP A 44 -17.76 -14.14 16.35
CA ASP A 44 -17.41 -15.39 15.71
C ASP A 44 -16.73 -15.20 14.34
N LEU A 45 -16.33 -16.32 13.74
CA LEU A 45 -15.62 -16.35 12.46
C LEU A 45 -16.55 -16.23 11.24
N GLN A 46 -17.85 -16.50 11.39
CA GLN A 46 -18.83 -16.33 10.31
C GLN A 46 -19.06 -14.84 10.03
N GLU A 47 -19.10 -14.00 11.07
CA GLU A 47 -19.15 -12.54 10.94
C GLU A 47 -17.94 -12.00 10.17
N VAL A 48 -16.74 -12.53 10.47
CA VAL A 48 -15.50 -12.17 9.76
C VAL A 48 -15.56 -12.61 8.29
N ASP A 49 -16.02 -13.84 8.00
CA ASP A 49 -16.13 -14.38 6.64
C ASP A 49 -17.11 -13.58 5.77
N ALA A 50 -18.27 -13.22 6.33
CA ALA A 50 -19.26 -12.37 5.67
C ALA A 50 -18.67 -10.98 5.37
N MET A 51 -18.04 -10.34 6.36
CA MET A 51 -17.42 -9.03 6.17
C MET A 51 -16.29 -9.08 5.13
N LEU A 52 -15.42 -10.10 5.15
CA LEU A 52 -14.32 -10.23 4.17
C LEU A 52 -14.84 -10.44 2.75
N SER A 53 -15.94 -11.19 2.58
CA SER A 53 -16.53 -11.45 1.27
C SER A 53 -16.95 -10.15 0.57
N GLU A 54 -17.35 -9.14 1.34
CA GLU A 54 -17.72 -7.82 0.83
C GLU A 54 -16.51 -6.87 0.70
N THR A 55 -15.59 -6.89 1.67
CA THR A 55 -14.55 -5.85 1.81
C THR A 55 -13.19 -6.16 1.17
N VAL A 56 -12.82 -7.44 0.98
CA VAL A 56 -11.50 -7.81 0.44
C VAL A 56 -11.30 -7.31 -0.99
N ILE A 57 -12.36 -7.30 -1.79
CA ILE A 57 -12.32 -6.79 -3.17
C ILE A 57 -12.04 -5.28 -3.16
N GLU A 58 -12.63 -4.53 -2.23
CA GLU A 58 -12.46 -3.08 -2.14
C GLU A 58 -11.03 -2.71 -1.71
N TRP A 59 -10.46 -3.40 -0.72
CA TRP A 59 -9.07 -3.17 -0.33
C TRP A 59 -8.10 -3.47 -1.47
N THR A 60 -8.34 -4.55 -2.21
CA THR A 60 -7.53 -4.91 -3.37
C THR A 60 -7.54 -3.81 -4.43
N LYS A 61 -8.72 -3.29 -4.77
CA LYS A 61 -8.86 -2.16 -5.71
C LYS A 61 -8.14 -0.92 -5.21
N LYS A 62 -8.32 -0.56 -3.93
CA LYS A 62 -7.67 0.61 -3.34
C LYS A 62 -6.15 0.51 -3.40
N TRP A 63 -5.58 -0.65 -3.08
CA TRP A 63 -4.14 -0.87 -3.17
C TRP A 63 -3.61 -0.81 -4.60
N GLU A 64 -4.36 -1.33 -5.57
CA GLU A 64 -3.99 -1.20 -6.98
C GLU A 64 -3.99 0.25 -7.44
N GLU A 65 -5.00 1.03 -7.04
CA GLU A 65 -5.11 2.46 -7.32
C GLU A 65 -3.98 3.26 -6.67
N ASP A 66 -3.72 3.03 -5.38
CA ASP A 66 -2.64 3.68 -4.63
C ASP A 66 -1.27 3.32 -5.22
N GLY A 67 -1.08 2.04 -5.57
CA GLY A 67 0.13 1.56 -6.24
C GLY A 67 0.33 2.22 -7.61
N ARG A 68 -0.72 2.34 -8.42
CA ARG A 68 -0.68 3.03 -9.71
C ARG A 68 -0.45 4.53 -9.55
N ALA A 69 -1.03 5.16 -8.54
CA ALA A 69 -0.80 6.58 -8.24
C ALA A 69 0.66 6.83 -7.84
N LYS A 70 1.20 6.00 -6.93
CA LYS A 70 2.59 6.04 -6.51
C LYS A 70 3.54 5.82 -7.68
N GLY A 71 3.33 4.77 -8.48
CA GLY A 71 4.16 4.48 -9.66
C GLY A 71 4.15 5.61 -10.69
N ARG A 72 3.01 6.28 -10.91
CA ARG A 72 2.95 7.47 -11.78
C ARG A 72 3.70 8.67 -11.18
N ALA A 73 3.64 8.86 -9.87
CA ALA A 73 4.37 9.93 -9.20
C ALA A 73 5.88 9.71 -9.27
N GLU A 74 6.34 8.48 -8.99
CA GLU A 74 7.73 8.06 -9.11
C GLU A 74 8.24 8.19 -10.55
N GLY A 75 7.46 7.72 -11.55
CA GLY A 75 7.82 7.85 -12.96
C GLY A 75 7.99 9.31 -13.40
N ARG A 76 7.08 10.21 -12.98
CA ARG A 76 7.24 11.65 -13.27
C ARG A 76 8.45 12.27 -12.58
N ALA A 77 8.76 11.85 -11.35
CA ALA A 77 9.94 12.33 -10.65
C ALA A 77 11.23 11.87 -11.35
N GLU A 78 11.27 10.61 -11.77
CA GLU A 78 12.42 10.04 -12.50
C GLU A 78 12.61 10.71 -13.87
N GLU A 79 11.52 10.94 -14.63
CA GLU A 79 11.59 11.66 -15.90
C GLU A 79 12.13 13.10 -15.73
N ARG A 80 11.71 13.81 -14.68
CA ARG A 80 12.22 15.15 -14.36
C ARG A 80 13.72 15.12 -14.04
N ARG A 81 14.18 14.14 -13.26
CA ARG A 81 15.61 13.96 -12.96
C ARG A 81 16.42 13.65 -14.20
N LEU A 82 15.95 12.73 -15.04
CA LEU A 82 16.61 12.39 -16.30
C LEU A 82 16.67 13.58 -17.25
N LEU A 83 15.60 14.38 -17.33
CA LEU A 83 15.60 15.63 -18.08
C LEU A 83 16.62 16.61 -17.50
N ALA A 84 16.65 16.82 -16.19
CA ALA A 84 17.59 17.72 -15.54
C ALA A 84 19.05 17.32 -15.81
N GLN A 85 19.38 16.03 -15.73
CA GLN A 85 20.71 15.50 -16.08
C GLN A 85 21.07 15.81 -17.53
N ARG A 86 20.15 15.61 -18.48
CA ARG A 86 20.38 15.92 -19.91
C ARG A 86 20.60 17.41 -20.16
N LEU A 87 19.88 18.29 -19.46
CA LEU A 87 20.03 19.73 -19.58
C LEU A 87 21.35 20.21 -18.95
N LEU A 88 21.72 19.67 -17.79
CA LEU A 88 23.02 19.92 -17.15
C LEU A 88 24.18 19.45 -18.03
N ALA A 89 24.05 18.29 -18.71
CA ALA A 89 25.04 17.81 -19.67
C ALA A 89 25.20 18.74 -20.89
N ARG A 90 24.18 19.55 -21.19
CA ARG A 90 24.24 20.64 -22.19
C ARG A 90 24.78 21.94 -21.63
N GLN A 91 25.37 21.92 -20.43
CA GLN A 91 25.97 23.06 -19.73
C GLN A 91 24.97 24.18 -19.37
N MET A 92 23.67 23.85 -19.29
CA MET A 92 22.68 24.81 -18.77
C MET A 92 22.91 25.10 -17.30
N SER A 93 22.54 26.30 -16.85
CA SER A 93 22.70 26.68 -15.44
C SER A 93 21.73 25.90 -14.55
N VAL A 94 22.11 25.68 -13.28
CA VAL A 94 21.25 25.03 -12.28
C VAL A 94 19.91 25.75 -12.14
N ALA A 95 19.91 27.08 -12.20
CA ALA A 95 18.70 27.89 -12.09
C ALA A 95 17.73 27.63 -13.26
N GLU A 96 18.23 27.66 -14.51
CA GLU A 96 17.41 27.36 -15.70
C GLU A 96 16.90 25.91 -15.70
N VAL A 97 17.72 24.97 -15.24
CA VAL A 97 17.31 23.56 -15.14
C VAL A 97 16.23 23.35 -14.10
N ALA A 98 16.35 23.99 -12.93
CA ALA A 98 15.32 23.96 -11.89
C ALA A 98 14.00 24.54 -12.39
N GLU A 99 14.06 25.67 -13.12
CA GLU A 99 12.89 26.29 -13.75
C GLU A 99 12.21 25.36 -14.77
N LEU A 100 12.98 24.76 -15.69
CA LEU A 100 12.44 23.93 -16.77
C LEU A 100 11.91 22.58 -16.30
N THR A 101 12.52 21.99 -15.27
CA THR A 101 12.12 20.66 -14.77
C THR A 101 11.14 20.72 -13.61
N GLY A 102 11.01 21.89 -12.97
CA GLY A 102 10.25 22.06 -11.74
C GLY A 102 10.85 21.30 -10.54
N LEU A 103 12.12 20.89 -10.63
CA LEU A 103 12.87 20.33 -9.51
C LEU A 103 13.41 21.46 -8.62
N PRO A 104 13.53 21.24 -7.31
CA PRO A 104 14.11 22.23 -6.43
C PRO A 104 15.62 22.37 -6.71
N MET A 105 16.16 23.57 -6.51
CA MET A 105 17.54 23.89 -6.92
C MET A 105 18.58 23.02 -6.21
N ASP A 106 18.36 22.67 -4.94
CA ASP A 106 19.23 21.79 -4.14
C ASP A 106 19.33 20.38 -4.74
N GLU A 107 18.20 19.85 -5.24
CA GLU A 107 18.17 18.57 -5.94
C GLU A 107 18.92 18.64 -7.29
N VAL A 108 18.73 19.72 -8.06
CA VAL A 108 19.47 19.93 -9.31
C VAL A 108 20.98 20.08 -9.05
N GLU A 109 21.39 20.76 -7.98
CA GLU A 109 22.79 20.86 -7.56
C GLU A 109 23.37 19.52 -7.13
N ALA A 110 22.58 18.67 -6.47
CA ALA A 110 22.99 17.32 -6.13
C ALA A 110 23.24 16.50 -7.39
N LEU A 111 22.35 16.58 -8.39
CA LEU A 111 22.50 15.91 -9.69
C LEU A 111 23.73 16.38 -10.48
N ARG A 112 24.16 17.63 -10.31
CA ARG A 112 25.37 18.15 -10.96
C ARG A 112 26.67 17.65 -10.32
N ARG A 113 26.64 17.26 -9.04
CA ARG A 113 27.82 16.87 -8.24
C ARG A 113 28.10 15.38 -8.22
N GLY A 114 27.12 14.54 -8.58
CA GLY A 114 27.28 13.09 -8.78
C GLY A 114 27.76 12.78 -10.19
#